data_AF-A0A5C4JAD5-F1
#
_entry.id   AF-A0A5C4JAD5-F1
#
_cell.length_a   1.000
_cell.length_b   1.000
_cell.length_c   1.000
_cell.angle_alpha   90.00
_cell.angle_beta   90.00
_cell.angle_gamma   90.00
#
_symmetry.space_group_name_H-M   'P 1'
#
loop_
_entity.id
_entity.type
_entity.pdbx_description
1 polymer ?
#
loop_
_entity_poly.entity_id
_entity_poly.type
_entity_poly.pdbx_seq_one_letter_code
_entity_poly.pdbx_strand_id
1 'polypeptide(L)'
;MHSYAPVPPPPAEPPGERRQRRWVVPLCVLGAVAVLAPVLWVTGGFEETPKQPSVPAGKALDLGLFTVTVRDARVGLETGAFGGKKERFLIVRMRVVNRGKETKSLDRGGLADGVAALTKDGKWVKPEQVEGVAGGSETGVAQPELPVEVSAMWKLGPVDAPRKLTVGLRKWTYDHGFTDSTFNWMIDREDDTLVGRLTLPVAELSTSPAPQRTPAGRPAKRTPKPTVSPR
;
A
#
# COMPACT_ATOMS: atom_id res chain seq x y z
N MET A 1 -63.75 82.86 -19.11
CA MET A 1 -62.51 83.34 -18.48
C MET A 1 -61.69 82.13 -18.07
N HIS A 2 -60.44 82.01 -18.54
CA HIS A 2 -59.50 80.97 -18.11
C HIS A 2 -58.99 81.27 -16.68
N SER A 3 -58.76 80.24 -15.86
CA SER A 3 -57.80 80.31 -14.75
C SER A 3 -57.24 78.93 -14.40
N TYR A 4 -55.94 78.90 -14.13
CA TYR A 4 -55.06 77.75 -13.98
C TYR A 4 -55.24 76.98 -12.66
N ALA A 5 -54.87 75.69 -12.65
CA ALA A 5 -54.88 74.77 -11.50
C ALA A 5 -53.82 75.11 -10.44
N PRO A 6 -53.95 74.56 -9.20
CA PRO A 6 -52.84 73.74 -8.69
C PRO A 6 -53.24 72.50 -7.83
N VAL A 7 -52.50 71.41 -8.14
CA VAL A 7 -51.98 70.26 -7.37
C VAL A 7 -52.30 70.13 -5.86
N PRO A 8 -52.58 68.91 -5.35
CA PRO A 8 -52.84 68.64 -3.92
C PRO A 8 -51.57 68.63 -3.05
N PRO A 9 -51.65 68.99 -1.75
CA PRO A 9 -50.56 68.74 -0.81
C PRO A 9 -50.46 67.24 -0.43
N PRO A 10 -49.24 66.69 -0.28
CA PRO A 10 -49.03 65.29 0.10
C PRO A 10 -49.33 65.02 1.59
N PRO A 11 -49.71 63.77 1.95
CA PRO A 11 -49.87 63.35 3.34
C PRO A 11 -48.53 63.35 4.10
N ALA A 12 -48.56 63.80 5.35
CA ALA A 12 -47.44 63.69 6.28
C ALA A 12 -47.10 62.22 6.56
N GLU A 13 -45.81 61.89 6.52
CA GLU A 13 -45.27 60.57 6.85
C GLU A 13 -45.49 60.20 8.33
N PRO A 14 -45.80 58.94 8.67
CA PRO A 14 -45.74 58.46 10.05
C PRO A 14 -44.30 58.15 10.49
N PRO A 15 -43.91 58.48 11.74
CA PRO A 15 -42.57 58.20 12.25
C PRO A 15 -42.43 56.75 12.75
N GLY A 16 -41.48 56.04 12.15
CA GLY A 16 -40.45 55.28 12.87
C GLY A 16 -40.80 53.94 13.54
N GLU A 17 -40.67 52.85 12.79
CA GLU A 17 -40.28 51.54 13.36
C GLU A 17 -39.23 50.83 12.47
N ARG A 18 -37.96 51.22 12.63
CA ARG A 18 -36.82 50.49 12.02
C ARG A 18 -35.67 50.35 13.02
N ARG A 19 -35.90 49.70 14.17
CA ARG A 19 -34.78 49.41 15.10
C ARG A 19 -34.90 48.16 15.97
N GLN A 20 -35.65 47.13 15.57
CA GLN A 20 -35.65 45.84 16.29
C GLN A 20 -35.28 44.62 15.43
N ARG A 21 -35.36 44.69 14.09
CA ARG A 21 -35.10 43.53 13.22
C ARG A 21 -33.62 43.14 13.01
N ARG A 22 -32.65 43.99 13.40
CA ARG A 22 -31.24 43.76 13.07
C ARG A 22 -30.49 42.84 14.03
N TRP A 23 -31.05 42.54 15.21
CA TRP A 23 -30.39 41.74 16.25
C TRP A 23 -30.95 40.32 16.42
N VAL A 24 -32.13 40.04 15.87
CA VAL A 24 -32.74 38.71 15.97
C VAL A 24 -32.02 37.69 15.08
N VAL A 25 -31.59 38.12 13.89
CA VAL A 25 -30.88 37.25 12.93
C VAL A 25 -29.54 36.73 13.49
N PRO A 26 -28.62 37.56 14.02
CA PRO A 26 -27.36 37.04 14.56
C PRO A 26 -27.57 36.14 15.79
N LEU A 27 -28.60 36.41 16.61
CA LEU A 27 -28.90 35.59 17.79
C LEU A 27 -29.41 34.19 17.40
N CYS A 28 -30.26 34.09 16.37
CA CYS A 28 -30.73 32.81 15.83
C CYS A 28 -29.60 32.01 15.18
N VAL A 29 -28.68 32.66 14.47
CA VAL A 29 -27.50 31.99 13.91
C VAL A 29 -26.59 31.47 15.03
N LEU A 30 -26.37 32.26 16.08
CA LEU A 30 -25.58 31.82 17.23
C LEU A 30 -26.21 30.62 17.95
N GLY A 31 -27.53 30.64 18.13
CA GLY A 31 -28.29 29.52 18.69
C GLY A 31 -28.23 28.27 17.83
N ALA A 32 -28.36 28.40 16.51
CA ALA A 32 -28.24 27.28 15.58
C ALA A 32 -26.83 26.66 15.61
N VAL A 33 -25.77 27.48 15.65
CA VAL A 33 -24.38 27.02 15.78
C VAL A 33 -24.15 26.34 17.14
N ALA A 34 -24.68 26.92 18.23
CA ALA A 34 -24.56 26.37 19.57
C ALA A 34 -25.30 25.03 19.76
N VAL A 35 -26.32 24.74 18.94
CA VAL A 35 -27.01 23.43 18.93
C VAL A 35 -26.34 22.46 17.96
N LEU A 36 -25.92 22.91 16.77
CA LEU A 36 -25.31 22.05 15.76
C LEU A 36 -23.91 21.56 16.17
N ALA A 37 -23.10 22.41 16.82
CA ALA A 37 -21.76 22.05 17.24
C ALA A 37 -21.72 20.86 18.23
N PRO A 38 -22.50 20.85 19.33
CA PRO A 38 -22.52 19.70 20.23
C PRO A 38 -23.16 18.46 19.59
N VAL A 39 -24.15 18.61 18.72
CA VAL A 39 -24.73 17.47 17.98
C VAL A 39 -23.69 16.83 17.06
N LEU A 40 -22.95 17.63 16.28
CA LEU A 40 -21.84 17.15 15.45
C LEU A 40 -20.70 16.51 16.26
N TRP A 41 -20.48 16.99 17.48
CA TRP A 41 -19.49 16.42 18.39
C TRP A 41 -19.96 15.07 18.96
N VAL A 42 -21.24 14.95 19.31
CA VAL A 42 -21.85 13.73 19.87
C VAL A 42 -22.09 12.66 18.79
N THR A 43 -22.35 13.02 17.54
CA THR A 43 -22.58 12.07 16.44
C THR A 43 -21.30 11.59 15.75
N GLY A 44 -20.13 11.78 16.35
CA GLY A 44 -18.86 11.35 15.77
C GLY A 44 -18.39 12.36 14.74
N GLY A 45 -17.81 13.46 15.24
CA GLY A 45 -16.95 14.31 14.42
C GLY A 45 -15.91 13.41 13.76
N PHE A 46 -15.93 13.40 12.42
CA PHE A 46 -14.94 12.81 11.51
C PHE A 46 -13.88 11.97 12.23
N GLU A 47 -14.06 10.64 12.25
CA GLU A 47 -12.92 9.76 12.51
C GLU A 47 -11.84 10.13 11.50
N GLU A 48 -10.84 10.89 11.94
CA GLU A 48 -9.58 11.01 11.24
C GLU A 48 -9.05 9.58 11.16
N THR A 49 -9.18 8.98 9.97
CA THR A 49 -8.58 7.69 9.67
C THR A 49 -7.14 7.76 10.16
N PRO A 50 -6.72 6.90 11.12
CA PRO A 50 -5.40 6.99 11.72
C PRO A 50 -4.37 7.13 10.60
N LYS A 51 -3.62 8.24 10.57
CA LYS A 51 -2.59 8.49 9.57
C LYS A 51 -1.47 7.48 9.80
N GLN A 52 -1.65 6.27 9.29
CA GLN A 52 -0.66 5.20 9.33
C GLN A 52 0.63 5.73 8.66
N PRO A 53 1.80 5.40 9.21
CA PRO A 53 3.08 5.99 8.76
C PRO A 53 3.38 5.58 7.31
N SER A 54 3.32 6.53 6.39
CA SER A 54 3.71 6.33 4.99
C SER A 54 5.23 6.40 4.86
N VAL A 55 5.85 5.33 4.33
CA VAL A 55 7.31 5.21 4.21
C VAL A 55 7.69 4.99 2.74
N PRO A 56 8.74 5.67 2.22
CA PRO A 56 9.24 5.40 0.88
C PRO A 56 9.83 3.99 0.77
N ALA A 57 9.68 3.40 -0.42
CA ALA A 57 10.35 2.14 -0.78
C ALA A 57 11.88 2.28 -0.66
N GLY A 58 12.57 1.18 -0.40
CA GLY A 58 14.02 1.12 -0.27
C GLY A 58 14.56 1.52 1.11
N LYS A 59 13.74 2.07 2.00
CA LYS A 59 14.13 2.32 3.39
C LYS A 59 14.00 1.04 4.22
N ALA A 60 15.01 0.76 5.05
CA ALA A 60 14.93 -0.30 6.04
C ALA A 60 13.95 0.10 7.16
N LEU A 61 13.04 -0.81 7.47
CA LEU A 61 12.04 -0.66 8.53
C LEU A 61 12.29 -1.71 9.60
N ASP A 62 12.36 -1.24 10.83
CA ASP A 62 12.50 -2.10 12.00
C ASP A 62 11.12 -2.54 12.50
N LEU A 63 10.84 -3.83 12.36
CA LEU A 63 9.61 -4.45 12.83
C LEU A 63 9.79 -5.10 14.21
N GLY A 64 10.93 -4.91 14.89
CA GLY A 64 11.26 -5.56 16.16
C GLY A 64 11.99 -6.89 15.93
N LEU A 65 11.29 -7.94 15.48
CA LEU A 65 11.90 -9.23 15.18
C LEU A 65 12.67 -9.22 13.85
N PHE A 66 12.18 -8.46 12.88
CA PHE A 66 12.75 -8.39 11.53
C PHE A 66 13.08 -6.95 11.17
N THR A 67 14.20 -6.75 10.48
CA THR A 67 14.42 -5.54 9.70
C THR A 67 14.09 -5.83 8.24
N VAL A 68 13.14 -5.10 7.66
CA VAL A 68 12.63 -5.33 6.30
C VAL A 68 12.88 -4.11 5.42
N THR A 69 13.47 -4.33 4.26
CA THR A 69 13.64 -3.32 3.21
C THR A 69 12.89 -3.74 1.97
N VAL A 70 11.77 -3.07 1.67
CA VAL A 70 10.99 -3.36 0.46
C VAL A 70 11.65 -2.72 -0.75
N ARG A 71 11.87 -3.47 -1.83
CA ARG A 71 12.60 -3.00 -3.02
C ARG A 71 11.67 -2.63 -4.15
N ASP A 72 10.94 -3.61 -4.66
CA ASP A 72 10.13 -3.48 -5.87
C ASP A 72 8.90 -4.39 -5.82
N ALA A 73 7.89 -4.04 -6.62
CA ALA A 73 6.69 -4.83 -6.81
C ALA A 73 6.46 -5.05 -8.31
N ARG A 74 6.13 -6.27 -8.69
CA ARG A 74 5.92 -6.65 -10.09
C ARG A 74 4.85 -7.72 -10.23
N VAL A 75 4.26 -7.84 -11.40
CA VAL A 75 3.43 -8.99 -11.76
C VAL A 75 4.32 -10.06 -12.40
N GLY A 76 4.25 -11.29 -11.88
CA GLY A 76 4.99 -12.44 -12.39
C GLY A 76 4.08 -13.66 -12.61
N LEU A 77 4.61 -14.66 -13.32
CA LEU A 77 4.01 -15.99 -13.42
C LEU A 77 4.84 -16.93 -12.56
N GLU A 78 4.24 -17.45 -11.48
CA GLU A 78 4.91 -18.41 -10.59
C GLU A 78 4.08 -19.67 -10.41
N THR A 79 4.75 -20.73 -9.97
CA THR A 79 4.08 -22.00 -9.66
C THR A 79 3.38 -21.82 -8.31
N GLY A 80 2.05 -21.96 -8.30
CA GLY A 80 1.29 -21.84 -7.06
C GLY A 80 1.69 -22.93 -6.05
N ALA A 81 1.42 -22.67 -4.77
CA ALA A 81 1.81 -23.52 -3.63
C ALA A 81 1.43 -25.02 -3.73
N PHE A 82 0.48 -25.39 -4.58
CA PHE A 82 0.05 -26.79 -4.81
C PHE A 82 0.69 -27.44 -6.06
N GLY A 83 1.82 -26.92 -6.55
CA GLY A 83 2.63 -27.58 -7.59
C GLY A 83 1.97 -27.68 -8.96
N GLY A 84 1.05 -26.77 -9.27
CA GLY A 84 0.17 -26.84 -10.44
C GLY A 84 0.57 -25.93 -11.60
N LYS A 85 -0.46 -25.35 -12.24
CA LYS A 85 -0.32 -24.40 -13.35
C LYS A 85 0.42 -23.15 -12.89
N LYS A 86 1.13 -22.48 -13.81
CA LYS A 86 1.66 -21.14 -13.57
C LYS A 86 0.49 -20.18 -13.41
N GLU A 87 0.46 -19.50 -12.27
CA GLU A 87 -0.57 -18.52 -11.94
C GLU A 87 0.06 -17.13 -11.89
N ARG A 88 -0.78 -16.10 -12.05
CA ARG A 88 -0.33 -14.72 -11.98
C ARG A 88 -0.23 -14.32 -10.51
N PHE A 89 0.94 -13.85 -10.11
CA PHE A 89 1.18 -13.33 -8.78
C PHE A 89 1.61 -11.88 -8.85
N LEU A 90 1.15 -11.10 -7.88
CA LEU A 90 1.78 -9.86 -7.49
C LEU A 90 2.93 -10.21 -6.54
N ILE A 91 4.15 -9.95 -6.98
CA ILE A 91 5.38 -10.34 -6.29
C ILE A 91 6.02 -9.06 -5.74
N VAL A 92 6.18 -9.00 -4.42
CA VAL A 92 6.91 -7.93 -3.74
C VAL A 92 8.25 -8.48 -3.28
N ARG A 93 9.32 -7.88 -3.78
CA ARG A 93 10.69 -8.25 -3.40
C ARG A 93 11.15 -7.39 -2.23
N MET A 94 11.67 -8.04 -1.21
CA MET A 94 12.16 -7.39 0.00
C MET A 94 13.42 -8.07 0.51
N ARG A 95 14.29 -7.31 1.17
CA ARG A 95 15.42 -7.84 1.92
C ARG A 95 15.04 -7.90 3.38
N VAL A 96 15.22 -9.05 4.01
CA VAL A 96 14.81 -9.31 5.39
C VAL A 96 16.01 -9.76 6.19
N VAL A 97 16.18 -9.18 7.38
CA VAL A 97 17.18 -9.58 8.35
C VAL A 97 16.46 -9.95 9.64
N ASN A 98 16.67 -11.16 10.13
CA ASN A 98 16.18 -11.60 11.43
C ASN A 98 17.07 -11.02 12.54
N ARG A 99 16.49 -10.19 13.40
CA ARG A 99 17.16 -9.57 14.56
C ARG A 99 17.09 -10.41 15.83
N GLY A 100 16.32 -11.49 15.79
CA GLY A 100 16.25 -12.47 16.86
C GLY A 100 17.51 -13.32 16.97
N LYS A 101 17.65 -14.00 18.09
CA LYS A 101 18.78 -14.92 18.36
C LYS A 101 18.56 -16.33 17.79
N GLU A 102 17.35 -16.62 17.33
CA GLU A 102 16.94 -17.92 16.85
C GLU A 102 16.59 -17.85 15.37
N THR A 103 16.75 -18.96 14.66
CA THR A 103 16.21 -19.11 13.30
C THR A 103 14.69 -18.92 13.32
N LYS A 104 14.15 -18.14 12.38
CA LYS A 104 12.71 -17.90 12.25
C LYS A 104 12.21 -18.32 10.88
N SER A 105 10.98 -18.83 10.83
CA SER A 105 10.31 -19.15 9.57
C SER A 105 10.01 -17.87 8.78
N LEU A 106 9.98 -18.00 7.45
CA LEU A 106 9.49 -16.96 6.56
C LEU A 106 7.99 -17.12 6.26
N ASP A 107 7.44 -18.32 6.46
CA ASP A 107 6.06 -18.67 6.20
C ASP A 107 5.13 -18.33 7.38
N ARG A 108 4.01 -19.06 7.52
CA ARG A 108 3.03 -18.91 8.59
C ARG A 108 3.70 -19.07 9.97
N GLY A 109 3.38 -18.16 10.89
CA GLY A 109 4.04 -18.07 12.20
C GLY A 109 5.39 -17.35 12.16
N GLY A 110 5.77 -16.83 11.00
CA GLY A 110 6.98 -16.05 10.77
C GLY A 110 6.69 -14.78 9.98
N LEU A 111 7.63 -14.38 9.11
CA LEU A 111 7.54 -13.13 8.34
C LEU A 111 6.20 -12.94 7.61
N ALA A 112 5.61 -14.01 7.04
CA ALA A 112 4.35 -13.93 6.30
C ALA A 112 3.20 -13.29 7.10
N ASP A 113 3.19 -13.43 8.42
CA ASP A 113 2.17 -12.82 9.28
C ASP A 113 2.41 -11.30 9.47
N GLY A 114 3.66 -10.88 9.31
CA GLY A 114 4.14 -9.50 9.39
C GLY A 114 3.89 -8.64 8.16
N VAL A 115 3.50 -9.24 7.04
CA VAL A 115 3.37 -8.56 5.75
C VAL A 115 1.93 -8.66 5.26
N ALA A 116 1.36 -7.54 4.82
CA ALA A 116 0.04 -7.51 4.20
C ALA A 116 0.01 -6.55 3.00
N ALA A 117 -0.90 -6.81 2.06
CA ALA A 117 -1.22 -5.90 0.97
C ALA A 117 -2.63 -5.31 1.19
N LEU A 118 -2.80 -4.02 0.90
CA LEU A 118 -4.12 -3.39 0.93
C LEU A 118 -4.85 -3.68 -0.38
N THR A 119 -6.04 -4.27 -0.30
CA THR A 119 -6.91 -4.49 -1.45
C THR A 119 -7.66 -3.20 -1.83
N LYS A 120 -8.29 -3.21 -3.01
CA LYS A 120 -9.17 -2.11 -3.46
C LYS A 120 -10.33 -1.88 -2.50
N ASP A 121 -10.79 -2.93 -1.82
CA ASP A 121 -11.87 -2.87 -0.82
C ASP A 121 -11.40 -2.37 0.55
N GLY A 122 -10.14 -1.93 0.66
CA GLY A 122 -9.56 -1.43 1.91
C GLY A 122 -9.20 -2.51 2.93
N LYS A 123 -9.14 -3.78 2.53
CA LYS A 123 -8.79 -4.90 3.43
C LYS A 123 -7.32 -5.25 3.34
N TRP A 124 -6.70 -5.56 4.48
CA TRP A 124 -5.34 -6.09 4.53
C TRP A 124 -5.35 -7.60 4.33
N VAL A 125 -4.68 -8.06 3.27
CA VAL A 125 -4.59 -9.48 2.93
C VAL A 125 -3.14 -9.94 3.03
N LYS A 126 -2.92 -11.06 3.71
CA LYS A 126 -1.60 -11.71 3.84
C LYS A 126 -1.15 -12.33 2.50
N PRO A 127 0.16 -12.47 2.27
CA PRO A 127 0.63 -13.21 1.10
C PRO A 127 0.14 -14.66 1.14
N GLU A 128 -0.11 -15.23 -0.03
CA GLU A 128 -0.44 -16.65 -0.19
C GLU A 128 0.81 -17.52 -0.13
N GLN A 129 1.93 -16.99 -0.61
CA GLN A 129 3.22 -17.67 -0.71
C GLN A 129 4.34 -16.69 -0.37
N VAL A 130 5.34 -17.19 0.33
CA VAL A 130 6.57 -16.47 0.65
C VAL A 130 7.73 -17.36 0.24
N GLU A 131 8.65 -16.82 -0.54
CA GLU A 131 9.87 -17.52 -0.94
C GLU A 131 11.08 -16.73 -0.48
N GLY A 132 12.02 -17.41 0.18
CA GLY A 132 13.30 -16.83 0.57
C GLY A 132 14.44 -17.36 -0.28
N VAL A 133 15.42 -16.51 -0.56
CA VAL A 133 16.70 -16.88 -1.18
C VAL A 133 17.84 -16.32 -0.33
N ALA A 134 18.73 -17.20 0.09
CA ALA A 134 19.95 -16.85 0.83
C ALA A 134 21.15 -17.51 0.15
N GLY A 135 22.20 -16.74 -0.15
CA GLY A 135 23.39 -17.27 -0.82
C GLY A 135 23.13 -17.89 -2.20
N GLY A 136 22.03 -17.54 -2.87
CA GLY A 136 21.64 -18.11 -4.17
C GLY A 136 20.84 -19.41 -4.10
N SER A 137 20.52 -19.90 -2.90
CA SER A 137 19.66 -21.08 -2.69
C SER A 137 18.35 -20.70 -2.02
N GLU A 138 17.28 -21.41 -2.37
CA GLU A 138 15.97 -21.24 -1.74
C GLU A 138 16.00 -21.64 -0.26
N THR A 139 15.25 -20.90 0.56
CA THR A 139 15.12 -21.13 2.00
C THR A 139 13.74 -20.71 2.49
N GLY A 140 13.17 -21.50 3.39
CA GLY A 140 11.94 -21.16 4.13
C GLY A 140 12.22 -20.47 5.48
N VAL A 141 13.48 -20.18 5.78
CA VAL A 141 13.90 -19.64 7.09
C VAL A 141 14.88 -18.48 6.97
N ALA A 142 14.86 -17.59 7.96
CA ALA A 142 15.83 -16.53 8.18
C ALA A 142 16.69 -16.83 9.42
N GLN A 143 17.99 -16.97 9.19
CA GLN A 143 18.99 -17.10 10.24
C GLN A 143 19.28 -15.75 10.91
N PRO A 144 19.67 -15.73 12.20
CA PRO A 144 20.04 -14.50 12.90
C PRO A 144 21.07 -13.66 12.13
N GLU A 145 20.80 -12.36 11.99
CA GLU A 145 21.64 -11.32 11.35
C GLU A 145 22.04 -11.60 9.89
N LEU A 146 21.53 -12.67 9.28
CA LEU A 146 21.80 -13.00 7.87
C LEU A 146 20.68 -12.46 6.98
N PRO A 147 21.02 -11.66 5.95
CA PRO A 147 20.03 -11.14 5.02
C PRO A 147 19.50 -12.25 4.11
N VAL A 148 18.18 -12.31 3.99
CA VAL A 148 17.46 -13.16 3.03
C VAL A 148 16.72 -12.25 2.06
N GLU A 149 16.81 -12.56 0.77
CA GLU A 149 15.97 -11.94 -0.25
C GLU A 149 14.64 -12.69 -0.29
N VAL A 150 13.56 -11.99 0.03
CA VAL A 150 12.22 -12.57 0.17
C VAL A 150 11.30 -12.04 -0.92
N SER A 151 10.51 -12.92 -1.50
CA SER A 151 9.42 -12.63 -2.41
C SER A 151 8.10 -12.96 -1.72
N ALA A 152 7.33 -11.94 -1.33
CA ALA A 152 5.97 -12.11 -0.85
C ALA A 152 5.01 -12.05 -2.04
N MET A 153 4.11 -13.03 -2.15
CA MET A 153 3.29 -13.23 -3.34
C MET A 153 1.80 -13.26 -3.00
N TRP A 154 1.02 -12.50 -3.77
CA TRP A 154 -0.45 -12.51 -3.72
C TRP A 154 -0.97 -12.95 -5.08
N LYS A 155 -1.85 -13.95 -5.11
CA LYS A 155 -2.46 -14.40 -6.36
C LYS A 155 -3.34 -13.31 -6.92
N LEU A 156 -3.16 -13.04 -8.21
CA LEU A 156 -3.99 -12.09 -8.94
C LEU A 156 -5.06 -12.83 -9.71
N GLY A 157 -6.28 -12.29 -9.63
CA GLY A 157 -7.34 -12.65 -10.55
C GLY A 157 -6.98 -12.29 -12.01
N PRO A 158 -7.65 -12.89 -13.00
CA PRO A 158 -7.31 -12.74 -14.41
C PRO A 158 -7.32 -11.28 -14.94
N VAL A 159 -8.02 -10.36 -14.25
CA VAL A 159 -8.20 -8.96 -14.67
C VAL A 159 -7.56 -7.95 -13.68
N ASP A 160 -6.92 -8.42 -12.60
CA ASP A 160 -6.78 -7.61 -11.38
C ASP A 160 -5.41 -6.99 -11.11
N ALA A 161 -4.51 -6.89 -12.11
CA ALA A 161 -3.19 -6.29 -11.90
C ALA A 161 -3.30 -4.79 -11.57
N PRO A 162 -3.01 -4.34 -10.34
CA PRO A 162 -3.09 -2.93 -9.98
C PRO A 162 -1.82 -2.20 -10.44
N ARG A 163 -1.93 -0.92 -10.82
CA ARG A 163 -0.75 -0.09 -11.15
C ARG A 163 0.05 0.34 -9.92
N LYS A 164 -0.59 0.34 -8.75
CA LYS A 164 0.00 0.69 -7.46
C LYS A 164 -0.39 -0.35 -6.44
N LEU A 165 0.55 -0.75 -5.61
CA LEU A 165 0.33 -1.63 -4.47
C LEU A 165 0.67 -0.89 -3.20
N THR A 166 -0.20 -1.00 -2.19
CA THR A 166 0.14 -0.61 -0.83
C THR A 166 0.51 -1.87 -0.04
N VAL A 167 1.72 -1.90 0.52
CA VAL A 167 2.18 -2.93 1.45
C VAL A 167 2.19 -2.36 2.86
N GLY A 168 1.64 -3.10 3.80
CA GLY A 168 1.67 -2.83 5.23
C GLY A 168 2.63 -3.79 5.91
N LEU A 169 3.48 -3.25 6.78
CA LEU A 169 4.36 -4.03 7.63
C LEU A 169 3.95 -3.86 9.10
N ARG A 170 3.70 -4.97 9.77
CA ARG A 170 3.26 -5.02 11.17
C ARG A 170 4.43 -5.10 12.13
N LYS A 171 4.21 -4.63 13.35
CA LYS A 171 5.19 -4.69 14.43
C LYS A 171 5.17 -6.06 15.10
N TRP A 172 6.36 -6.56 15.43
CA TRP A 172 6.55 -7.68 16.33
C TRP A 172 6.92 -7.18 17.71
N THR A 173 6.26 -7.74 18.71
CA THR A 173 6.51 -7.45 20.12
C THR A 173 6.98 -8.72 20.80
N TYR A 174 8.03 -8.62 21.59
CA TYR A 174 8.48 -9.72 22.43
C TYR A 174 7.77 -9.63 23.78
N ASP A 175 6.76 -10.46 23.97
CA ASP A 175 5.92 -10.42 25.17
C ASP A 175 5.40 -11.83 25.49
N HIS A 176 4.65 -11.97 26.58
CA HIS A 176 4.02 -13.22 26.99
C HIS A 176 2.51 -13.11 26.79
N GLY A 177 1.89 -14.16 26.25
CA GLY A 177 0.44 -14.26 26.26
C GLY A 177 -0.09 -14.34 27.69
N PHE A 178 -1.36 -14.00 27.90
CA PHE A 178 -2.00 -14.03 29.22
C PHE A 178 -1.90 -15.39 29.92
N THR A 179 -1.89 -16.48 29.15
CA THR A 179 -1.75 -17.86 29.65
C THR A 179 -0.34 -18.43 29.49
N ASP A 180 0.59 -17.67 28.91
CA ASP A 180 1.91 -18.17 28.54
C ASP A 180 2.89 -17.98 29.70
N SER A 181 3.62 -19.04 30.04
CA SER A 181 4.70 -18.98 31.02
C SER A 181 6.05 -18.51 30.43
N THR A 182 6.09 -18.23 29.12
CA THR A 182 7.31 -17.84 28.40
C THR A 182 7.06 -16.65 27.48
N PHE A 183 8.09 -15.82 27.32
CA PHE A 183 8.07 -14.73 26.36
C PHE A 183 8.28 -15.27 24.94
N ASN A 184 7.47 -14.80 24.01
CA ASN A 184 7.51 -15.16 22.60
C ASN A 184 7.38 -13.91 21.73
N TRP A 185 7.84 -14.02 20.49
CA TRP A 185 7.59 -12.97 19.50
C TRP A 185 6.15 -13.09 19.01
N MET A 186 5.36 -12.05 19.26
CA MET A 186 3.96 -11.96 18.89
C MET A 186 3.74 -10.81 17.92
N ILE A 187 2.69 -10.95 17.13
CA ILE A 187 2.22 -9.92 16.20
C ILE A 187 0.76 -9.66 16.47
N ASP A 188 0.40 -8.39 16.59
CA ASP A 188 -1.00 -8.03 16.66
C ASP A 188 -1.60 -8.10 15.26
N ARG A 189 -2.63 -8.92 15.11
CA ARG A 189 -3.35 -9.13 13.85
C ARG A 189 -4.69 -8.40 13.83
N GLU A 190 -5.19 -8.00 15.00
CA GLU A 190 -6.50 -7.38 15.17
C GLU A 190 -6.36 -5.87 15.18
N ASP A 191 -5.31 -5.35 15.80
CA ASP A 191 -4.94 -3.95 15.66
C ASP A 191 -4.27 -3.76 14.28
N ASP A 192 -4.89 -2.95 13.42
CA ASP A 192 -4.33 -2.48 12.13
C ASP A 192 -3.10 -1.55 12.31
N THR A 193 -2.34 -1.75 13.38
CA THR A 193 -1.14 -1.02 13.75
C THR A 193 0.02 -1.44 12.86
N LEU A 194 0.30 -0.61 11.86
CA LEU A 194 1.42 -0.79 10.94
C LEU A 194 2.62 0.05 11.39
N VAL A 195 3.81 -0.56 11.35
CA VAL A 195 5.10 0.16 11.46
C VAL A 195 5.32 1.04 10.23
N GLY A 196 4.85 0.58 9.07
CA GLY A 196 5.00 1.31 7.82
C GLY A 196 4.02 0.85 6.76
N ARG A 197 3.49 1.82 6.04
CA ARG A 197 2.72 1.66 4.81
C ARG A 197 3.56 2.14 3.64
N LEU A 198 3.82 1.26 2.68
CA LEU A 198 4.64 1.57 1.51
C LEU A 198 3.78 1.47 0.26
N THR A 199 3.72 2.55 -0.52
CA THR A 199 3.04 2.54 -1.82
C THR A 199 4.08 2.40 -2.92
N LEU A 200 3.97 1.32 -3.69
CA LEU A 200 4.90 0.94 -4.74
C LEU A 200 4.21 1.03 -6.10
N PRO A 201 4.90 1.53 -7.15
CA PRO A 201 4.46 1.26 -8.52
C PRO A 201 4.64 -0.24 -8.80
N VAL A 202 3.65 -0.83 -9.45
CA VAL A 202 3.72 -2.24 -9.85
C VAL A 202 4.18 -2.30 -11.29
N ALA A 203 5.32 -2.94 -11.53
CA ALA A 203 5.74 -3.24 -12.88
C ALA A 203 4.81 -4.31 -13.48
N GLU A 204 4.24 -4.02 -14.65
CA GLU A 204 3.49 -5.02 -15.38
C GLU A 204 4.41 -6.16 -15.83
N LEU A 205 3.79 -7.30 -16.13
CA LEU A 205 4.48 -8.44 -16.68
C LEU A 205 4.99 -8.05 -18.06
N SER A 206 6.21 -7.54 -18.14
CA SER A 206 6.88 -7.35 -19.40
C SER A 206 7.03 -8.74 -20.00
N THR A 207 6.25 -9.02 -21.05
CA THR A 207 6.65 -9.98 -22.07
C THR A 207 8.03 -9.54 -22.53
N SER A 208 9.07 -10.07 -21.88
CA SER A 208 10.43 -9.92 -22.36
C SER A 208 10.40 -10.41 -23.80
N PRO A 209 10.89 -9.63 -24.78
CA PRO A 209 10.97 -10.12 -26.13
C PRO A 209 11.77 -11.42 -26.07
N ALA A 210 11.26 -12.45 -26.75
CA ALA A 210 11.99 -13.67 -26.98
C ALA A 210 13.44 -13.31 -27.32
N PRO A 211 14.45 -14.05 -26.83
CA PRO A 211 15.84 -13.77 -27.19
C PRO A 211 15.88 -13.64 -28.70
N GLN A 212 16.30 -12.46 -29.18
CA GLN A 212 16.54 -12.23 -30.60
C GLN A 212 17.44 -13.38 -31.04
N ARG A 213 16.86 -14.34 -31.78
CA ARG A 213 17.65 -15.28 -32.55
C ARG A 213 18.49 -14.39 -33.44
N THR A 214 19.76 -14.25 -33.10
CA THR A 214 20.77 -13.70 -33.99
C THR A 214 20.55 -14.41 -35.33
N PRO A 215 20.30 -13.69 -36.45
CA PRO A 215 20.22 -14.34 -37.74
C PRO A 215 21.52 -15.13 -37.89
N ALA A 216 21.39 -16.45 -37.97
CA ALA A 216 22.53 -17.34 -38.15
C ALA A 216 23.36 -16.78 -39.30
N GLY A 217 24.61 -16.45 -38.98
CA GLY A 217 25.57 -15.91 -39.93
C GLY A 217 25.56 -16.75 -41.19
N ARG A 218 25.40 -16.06 -42.31
CA ARG A 218 25.60 -16.56 -43.66
C ARG A 218 26.80 -17.53 -43.67
N PRO A 219 26.65 -18.77 -44.17
CA PRO A 219 27.76 -19.71 -44.16
C PRO A 219 28.93 -19.12 -44.94
N ALA A 220 30.09 -19.06 -44.29
CA ALA A 220 31.34 -18.62 -44.89
C ALA A 220 31.61 -19.48 -46.14
N LYS A 221 31.77 -18.81 -47.29
CA LYS A 221 32.27 -19.44 -48.52
C LYS A 221 33.57 -20.16 -48.19
N ARG A 222 33.58 -21.48 -48.30
CA ARG A 222 34.80 -22.31 -48.26
C ARG A 222 35.74 -21.83 -49.36
N THR A 223 36.89 -21.30 -48.97
CA THR A 223 38.03 -21.06 -49.86
C THR A 223 38.58 -22.42 -50.32
N PRO A 224 38.80 -22.65 -51.62
CA PRO A 224 39.36 -23.91 -52.10
C PRO A 224 40.84 -24.04 -51.70
N LYS A 225 41.18 -25.21 -51.18
CA LYS A 225 42.52 -25.67 -50.79
C LYS A 225 43.38 -25.82 -52.05
N PRO A 226 44.57 -25.20 -52.15
CA PRO A 226 45.46 -25.44 -53.29
C PRO A 226 46.07 -26.83 -53.21
N THR A 227 45.80 -27.63 -54.25
CA THR A 227 46.46 -28.90 -54.54
C THR A 227 47.91 -28.63 -54.95
N VAL A 228 48.87 -29.10 -54.15
CA VAL A 228 50.27 -29.19 -54.56
C VAL A 228 50.47 -30.58 -55.15
N SER A 229 50.75 -30.63 -56.46
CA SER A 229 51.17 -31.85 -57.15
C SER A 229 52.63 -32.18 -56.82
N PRO A 230 52.98 -33.48 -56.72
CA PRO A 230 54.34 -33.92 -56.42
C PRO A 230 55.25 -33.83 -57.66
N ARG A 231 56.53 -33.54 -57.41
CA ARG A 231 57.65 -33.87 -58.28
C ARG A 231 58.69 -34.62 -57.45
#